data_AF-A0A4V1RUH2-F1
#
_entry.id   AF-A0A4V1RUH2-F1
#
_cell.length_a   1.000
_cell.length_b   1.000
_cell.length_c   1.000
_cell.angle_alpha   90.00
_cell.angle_beta   90.00
_cell.angle_gamma   90.00
#
_symmetry.space_group_name_H-M   'P 1'
#
loop_
_entity.id
_entity.type
_entity.pdbx_description
1 polymer ?
#
loop_
_entity_poly.entity_id
_entity_poly.type
_entity_poly.pdbx_seq_one_letter_code
_entity_poly.pdbx_strand_id
1 'polypeptide(L)'
;IDLMDALGIERFVVAGHDWGSNTAEALAVGWPDRVTRIAMLSTPSRLGGAPTPPFAQAQRQWYHWFQATQRGAEAVRRDPKGFSRVMWDNWSPPGWYDAATFDAVATSWDNPDWADVTLHSYRARWDEAAPDPRSAALEGRIKATKQLSLPTVYVQGAVDGVNPPEASQEVPSKFNGPFAFKLLDGVGHFPTREVPATIAAMLIEHFS
;
A
#
# COMPACT_ATOMS: atom_id res chain seq x y z
N ILE A 1 -8.58 12.99 -3.79
CA ILE A 1 -8.49 14.47 -3.79
C ILE A 1 -9.76 15.09 -3.22
N ASP A 2 -10.93 14.57 -3.59
CA ASP A 2 -12.25 15.07 -3.20
C ASP A 2 -12.41 15.31 -1.69
N LEU A 3 -11.88 14.42 -0.83
CA LEU A 3 -11.89 14.62 0.62
C LEU A 3 -11.13 15.90 1.04
N MET A 4 -9.99 16.19 0.41
CA MET A 4 -9.21 17.39 0.71
C MET A 4 -9.95 18.64 0.25
N ASP A 5 -10.63 18.59 -0.90
CA ASP A 5 -11.45 19.70 -1.38
C ASP A 5 -12.66 19.94 -0.47
N ALA A 6 -13.33 18.88 -0.01
CA ALA A 6 -14.44 18.98 0.95
C ALA A 6 -14.01 19.54 2.31
N LEU A 7 -12.78 19.28 2.74
CA LEU A 7 -12.20 19.83 3.96
C LEU A 7 -11.58 21.23 3.77
N GLY A 8 -11.54 21.77 2.54
CA GLY A 8 -10.90 23.06 2.25
C GLY A 8 -9.38 23.05 2.39
N ILE A 9 -8.72 21.89 2.24
CA ILE A 9 -7.28 21.74 2.40
C ILE A 9 -6.59 21.85 1.03
N GLU A 10 -6.00 23.01 0.75
CA GLU A 10 -5.37 23.29 -0.53
C GLU A 10 -4.00 22.63 -0.71
N ARG A 11 -3.17 22.51 0.32
CA ARG A 11 -1.88 21.83 0.22
C ARG A 11 -1.67 20.95 1.44
N PHE A 12 -1.14 19.75 1.22
CA PHE A 12 -1.02 18.75 2.27
C PHE A 12 0.21 17.86 2.06
N VAL A 13 0.68 17.31 3.17
CA VAL A 13 1.58 16.15 3.19
C VAL A 13 0.74 14.88 3.31
N VAL A 14 1.22 13.75 2.79
CA VAL A 14 0.48 12.48 2.90
C VAL A 14 1.40 11.32 3.25
N ALA A 15 1.02 10.54 4.26
CA ALA A 15 1.63 9.27 4.59
C ALA A 15 0.68 8.13 4.20
N GLY A 16 1.22 7.07 3.62
CA GLY A 16 0.43 5.93 3.16
C GLY A 16 1.14 4.61 3.43
N HIS A 17 0.39 3.65 3.97
CA HIS A 17 0.84 2.26 4.18
C HIS A 17 0.09 1.32 3.23
N ASP A 18 0.81 0.37 2.62
CA ASP A 18 0.30 -0.59 1.64
C ASP A 18 -0.50 0.07 0.49
N TRP A 19 -1.81 -0.20 0.34
CA TRP A 19 -2.65 0.50 -0.65
C TRP A 19 -2.67 2.02 -0.44
N GLY A 20 -2.51 2.46 0.81
CA GLY A 20 -2.32 3.87 1.15
C GLY A 20 -1.01 4.42 0.57
N SER A 21 0.06 3.63 0.51
CA SER A 21 1.34 4.02 -0.12
C SER A 21 1.13 4.28 -1.62
N ASN A 22 0.45 3.35 -2.29
CA ASN A 22 0.05 3.51 -3.70
C ASN A 22 -0.87 4.71 -3.94
N THR A 23 -1.70 5.06 -2.95
CA THR A 23 -2.59 6.23 -2.98
C THR A 23 -1.81 7.52 -2.79
N ALA A 24 -0.84 7.57 -1.87
CA ALA A 24 0.04 8.72 -1.66
C ALA A 24 0.85 9.04 -2.93
N GLU A 25 1.42 8.03 -3.56
CA GLU A 25 2.11 8.17 -4.85
C GLU A 25 1.17 8.66 -5.96
N ALA A 26 -0.04 8.08 -6.05
CA ALA A 26 -1.04 8.51 -7.03
C ALA A 26 -1.48 9.96 -6.80
N LEU A 27 -1.60 10.41 -5.55
CA LEU A 27 -1.89 11.80 -5.23
C LEU A 27 -0.77 12.74 -5.68
N ALA A 28 0.50 12.37 -5.43
CA ALA A 28 1.66 13.15 -5.83
C ALA A 28 1.78 13.28 -7.37
N VAL A 29 1.50 12.21 -8.11
CA VAL A 29 1.45 12.23 -9.58
C VAL A 29 0.24 13.02 -10.09
N GLY A 30 -0.91 12.82 -9.46
CA GLY A 30 -2.18 13.34 -9.94
C GLY A 30 -2.36 14.83 -9.71
N TRP A 31 -1.82 15.34 -8.60
CA TRP A 31 -2.01 16.70 -8.11
C TRP A 31 -0.70 17.25 -7.51
N PRO A 32 0.37 17.40 -8.32
CA PRO A 32 1.71 17.76 -7.83
C PRO A 32 1.75 19.11 -7.09
N ASP A 33 0.88 20.06 -7.42
CA ASP A 33 0.82 21.37 -6.75
C ASP A 33 0.18 21.29 -5.34
N ARG A 34 -0.57 20.22 -5.07
CA ARG A 34 -1.32 20.01 -3.82
C ARG A 34 -0.50 19.20 -2.81
N VAL A 35 0.31 18.25 -3.26
CA VAL A 35 1.10 17.36 -2.39
C VAL A 35 2.51 17.89 -2.20
N THR A 36 2.88 18.22 -0.97
CA THR A 36 4.17 18.87 -0.69
C THR A 36 5.27 17.91 -0.27
N ARG A 37 4.93 16.80 0.40
CA ARG A 37 5.84 15.71 0.81
C ARG A 37 5.04 14.41 0.93
N ILE A 38 5.71 13.27 0.73
CA ILE A 38 5.08 11.96 0.91
C ILE A 38 5.89 11.00 1.77
N ALA A 39 5.20 10.21 2.58
CA ALA A 39 5.77 9.04 3.23
C ALA A 39 5.10 7.78 2.69
N MET A 40 5.91 6.87 2.17
CA MET A 40 5.48 5.59 1.60
C MET A 40 5.95 4.45 2.48
N LEU A 41 5.05 3.57 2.91
CA LEU A 41 5.36 2.50 3.85
C LEU A 41 4.98 1.13 3.27
N SER A 42 5.94 0.20 3.31
CA SER A 42 5.81 -1.25 3.04
C SER A 42 5.43 -1.71 1.63
N THR A 43 5.03 -0.80 0.73
CA THR A 43 4.66 -1.18 -0.65
C THR A 43 5.47 -0.39 -1.68
N PRO A 44 6.19 -1.09 -2.60
CA PRO A 44 6.98 -0.45 -3.64
C PRO A 44 6.20 0.47 -4.57
N SER A 45 6.93 1.41 -5.18
CA SER A 45 6.42 2.35 -6.18
C SER A 45 5.80 1.66 -7.40
N ARG A 46 4.71 2.23 -7.93
CA ARG A 46 4.06 1.81 -9.19
C ARG A 46 4.44 2.70 -10.38
N LEU A 47 5.33 3.67 -10.20
CA LEU A 47 5.77 4.56 -11.28
C LEU A 47 6.39 3.76 -12.42
N GLY A 48 5.98 4.10 -13.64
CA GLY A 48 6.41 3.38 -14.84
C GLY A 48 5.59 2.12 -15.15
N GLY A 49 4.59 1.81 -14.32
CA GLY A 49 3.80 0.58 -14.38
C GLY A 49 4.41 -0.53 -13.53
N ALA A 50 3.55 -1.32 -12.89
CA ALA A 50 3.98 -2.48 -12.11
C ALA A 50 4.37 -3.63 -13.05
N PRO A 51 5.58 -4.20 -12.93
CA PRO A 51 5.98 -5.36 -13.71
C PRO A 51 5.28 -6.63 -13.19
N THR A 52 5.25 -7.68 -14.01
CA THR A 52 4.90 -9.02 -13.53
C THR A 52 5.98 -9.49 -12.53
N PRO A 53 5.60 -9.89 -11.31
CA PRO A 53 6.55 -10.29 -10.29
C PRO A 53 7.24 -11.62 -10.64
N PRO A 54 8.47 -11.85 -10.17
CA PRO A 54 9.10 -13.16 -10.25
C PRO A 54 8.32 -14.19 -9.42
N PHE A 55 8.46 -15.49 -9.73
CA PHE A 55 7.68 -16.54 -9.07
C PHE A 55 7.79 -16.55 -7.54
N ALA A 56 8.98 -16.28 -6.98
CA ALA A 56 9.16 -16.19 -5.53
C ALA A 56 8.29 -15.09 -4.89
N GLN A 57 8.15 -13.94 -5.56
CA GLN A 57 7.29 -12.85 -5.11
C GLN A 57 5.81 -13.19 -5.35
N ALA A 58 5.49 -13.84 -6.48
CA ALA A 58 4.12 -14.29 -6.77
C ALA A 58 3.59 -15.31 -5.73
N GLN A 59 4.46 -16.13 -5.13
CA GLN A 59 4.10 -17.02 -4.02
C GLN A 59 3.71 -16.24 -2.76
N ARG A 60 4.44 -15.18 -2.41
CA ARG A 60 4.08 -14.28 -1.30
C ARG A 60 2.75 -13.56 -1.56
N GLN A 61 2.48 -13.30 -2.84
CA GLN A 61 1.27 -12.65 -3.33
C GLN A 61 0.19 -13.63 -3.79
N TRP A 62 0.22 -14.90 -3.34
CA TRP A 62 -0.71 -15.95 -3.78
C TRP A 62 -2.18 -15.53 -3.78
N TYR A 63 -2.54 -14.69 -2.81
CA TYR A 63 -3.89 -14.21 -2.58
C TYR A 63 -4.41 -13.33 -3.72
N HIS A 64 -3.54 -12.72 -4.54
CA HIS A 64 -3.95 -11.98 -5.74
C HIS A 64 -4.60 -12.93 -6.75
N TRP A 65 -3.95 -14.05 -7.04
CA TRP A 65 -4.41 -15.06 -8.00
C TRP A 65 -5.63 -15.80 -7.46
N PHE A 66 -5.65 -16.09 -6.16
CA PHE A 66 -6.79 -16.72 -5.52
C PHE A 66 -8.07 -15.88 -5.70
N GLN A 67 -8.00 -14.57 -5.43
CA GLN A 67 -9.10 -13.63 -5.58
C GLN A 67 -9.55 -13.43 -7.04
N ALA A 68 -8.63 -13.60 -8.00
CA ALA A 68 -8.96 -13.52 -9.42
C ALA A 68 -9.94 -14.64 -9.84
N THR A 69 -9.82 -15.84 -9.25
CA THR A 69 -10.75 -16.94 -9.54
C THR A 69 -12.15 -16.69 -8.97
N GLN A 70 -13.18 -17.25 -9.60
CA GLN A 70 -14.55 -17.21 -9.05
C GLN A 70 -14.62 -17.87 -7.65
N ARG A 71 -14.08 -19.08 -7.51
CA ARG A 71 -14.13 -19.84 -6.26
C ARG A 71 -13.37 -19.15 -5.12
N GLY A 72 -12.22 -18.54 -5.41
CA GLY A 72 -11.48 -17.80 -4.39
C GLY A 72 -12.18 -16.52 -3.96
N ALA A 73 -12.82 -15.81 -4.90
CA ALA A 73 -13.67 -14.68 -4.54
C ALA A 73 -14.87 -15.06 -3.67
N GLU A 74 -15.52 -16.19 -3.95
CA GLU A 74 -16.59 -16.74 -3.09
C GLU A 74 -16.05 -17.11 -1.70
N ALA A 75 -14.85 -17.68 -1.61
CA ALA A 75 -14.22 -18.01 -0.33
C ALA A 75 -13.91 -16.76 0.51
N VAL A 76 -13.37 -15.71 -0.12
CA VAL A 76 -13.08 -14.41 0.53
C VAL A 76 -14.35 -13.74 1.04
N ARG A 77 -15.43 -13.76 0.23
CA ARG A 77 -16.74 -13.23 0.66
C ARG A 77 -17.34 -14.00 1.83
N ARG A 78 -17.16 -15.32 1.86
CA ARG A 78 -17.71 -16.18 2.91
C ARG A 78 -17.03 -15.96 4.26
N ASP A 79 -15.73 -15.66 4.26
CA ASP A 79 -14.96 -15.46 5.50
C ASP A 79 -13.90 -14.34 5.34
N PRO A 80 -14.34 -13.06 5.36
CA PRO A 80 -13.44 -11.91 5.20
C PRO A 80 -12.46 -11.80 6.39
N LYS A 81 -12.92 -12.13 7.60
CA LYS A 81 -12.13 -12.07 8.84
C LYS A 81 -11.04 -13.14 8.82
N GLY A 82 -11.37 -14.39 8.50
CA GLY A 82 -10.39 -15.47 8.39
C GLY A 82 -9.38 -15.22 7.26
N PHE A 83 -9.84 -14.74 6.10
CA PHE A 83 -8.95 -14.36 5.00
C PHE A 83 -7.94 -13.27 5.41
N SER A 84 -8.41 -12.17 6.01
CA SER A 84 -7.52 -11.10 6.47
C SER A 84 -6.58 -11.54 7.60
N ARG A 85 -6.99 -12.46 8.47
CA ARG A 85 -6.12 -13.04 9.52
C ARG A 85 -4.92 -13.75 8.92
N VAL A 86 -5.13 -14.55 7.88
CA VAL A 86 -4.03 -15.22 7.17
C VAL A 86 -3.03 -14.21 6.61
N MET A 87 -3.47 -13.02 6.19
CA MET A 87 -2.56 -11.97 5.72
C MET A 87 -1.76 -11.37 6.87
N TRP A 88 -2.42 -11.08 8.00
CA TRP A 88 -1.75 -10.58 9.20
C TRP A 88 -0.68 -11.55 9.72
N ASP A 89 -0.97 -12.84 9.71
CA ASP A 89 -0.04 -13.88 10.14
C ASP A 89 1.12 -14.08 9.16
N ASN A 90 0.88 -13.94 7.86
CA ASN A 90 1.90 -14.16 6.84
C ASN A 90 2.82 -12.94 6.60
N TRP A 91 2.33 -11.72 6.85
CA TRP A 91 3.03 -10.50 6.43
C TRP A 91 3.95 -9.93 7.51
N SER A 92 3.81 -10.36 8.75
CA SER A 92 4.56 -9.85 9.90
C SER A 92 4.96 -10.96 10.87
N PRO A 93 6.01 -10.76 11.69
CA PRO A 93 6.58 -11.82 12.53
C PRO A 93 5.60 -12.30 13.61
N PRO A 94 5.65 -13.58 14.04
CA PRO A 94 4.75 -14.09 15.07
C PRO A 94 4.75 -13.25 16.35
N GLY A 95 3.55 -13.04 16.93
CA GLY A 95 3.39 -12.27 18.17
C GLY A 95 3.34 -10.75 17.98
N TRP A 96 3.30 -10.24 16.74
CA TRP A 96 3.25 -8.79 16.48
C TRP A 96 1.92 -8.12 16.88
N TYR A 97 0.84 -8.89 17.04
CA TYR A 97 -0.49 -8.41 17.43
C TYR A 97 -1.16 -9.35 18.43
N ASP A 98 -2.13 -8.83 19.18
CA ASP A 98 -3.03 -9.62 20.03
C ASP A 98 -4.44 -9.72 19.42
N ALA A 99 -5.25 -10.63 19.97
CA ALA A 99 -6.61 -10.87 19.47
C ALA A 99 -7.47 -9.60 19.53
N ALA A 100 -7.34 -8.79 20.58
CA ALA A 100 -8.11 -7.56 20.74
C ALA A 100 -7.81 -6.54 19.64
N THR A 101 -6.54 -6.39 19.26
CA THR A 101 -6.10 -5.52 18.16
C THR A 101 -6.67 -5.99 16.83
N PHE A 102 -6.62 -7.29 16.56
CA PHE A 102 -7.20 -7.86 15.36
C PHE A 102 -8.71 -7.64 15.31
N ASP A 103 -9.43 -7.99 16.37
CA ASP A 103 -10.88 -7.93 16.42
C ASP A 103 -11.38 -6.49 16.27
N ALA A 104 -10.67 -5.51 16.83
CA ALA A 104 -10.97 -4.09 16.65
C ALA A 104 -10.88 -3.68 15.17
N VAL A 105 -9.82 -4.07 14.45
CA VAL A 105 -9.69 -3.77 13.01
C VAL A 105 -10.68 -4.59 12.18
N ALA A 106 -10.99 -5.81 12.60
CA ALA A 106 -11.85 -6.73 11.87
C ALA A 106 -13.29 -6.23 11.70
N THR A 107 -13.74 -5.32 12.56
CA THR A 107 -15.02 -4.62 12.40
C THR A 107 -15.12 -3.84 11.08
N SER A 108 -13.99 -3.37 10.53
CA SER A 108 -13.97 -2.66 9.23
C SER A 108 -14.33 -3.56 8.05
N TRP A 109 -14.15 -4.88 8.18
CA TRP A 109 -14.51 -5.86 7.15
C TRP A 109 -15.99 -6.23 7.17
N ASP A 110 -16.75 -5.75 8.16
CA ASP A 110 -18.21 -5.84 8.17
C ASP A 110 -18.85 -4.78 7.25
N ASN A 111 -18.05 -3.88 6.66
CA ASN A 111 -18.51 -2.97 5.62
C ASN A 111 -19.02 -3.77 4.40
N PRO A 112 -20.25 -3.54 3.91
CA PRO A 112 -20.84 -4.30 2.81
C PRO A 112 -20.03 -4.20 1.50
N ASP A 113 -19.30 -3.11 1.30
CA ASP A 113 -18.48 -2.88 0.10
C ASP A 113 -17.09 -3.51 0.20
N TRP A 114 -16.66 -3.94 1.41
CA TRP A 114 -15.28 -4.37 1.65
C TRP A 114 -14.84 -5.48 0.70
N ALA A 115 -15.68 -6.50 0.53
CA ALA A 115 -15.33 -7.65 -0.29
C ALA A 115 -15.23 -7.27 -1.77
N ASP A 116 -16.18 -6.47 -2.28
CA ASP A 116 -16.19 -6.08 -3.68
C ASP A 116 -15.05 -5.13 -4.01
N VAL A 117 -14.75 -4.16 -3.14
CA VAL A 117 -13.58 -3.29 -3.25
C VAL A 117 -12.28 -4.11 -3.24
N THR A 118 -12.18 -5.07 -2.32
CA THR A 118 -10.98 -5.89 -2.16
C THR A 118 -10.72 -6.79 -3.36
N LEU A 119 -11.75 -7.50 -3.82
CA LEU A 119 -11.68 -8.36 -4.99
C LEU A 119 -11.41 -7.56 -6.27
N HIS A 120 -12.07 -6.41 -6.45
CA HIS A 120 -11.87 -5.56 -7.63
C HIS A 120 -10.44 -5.02 -7.68
N SER A 121 -9.89 -4.55 -6.57
CA SER A 121 -8.52 -4.02 -6.48
C SER A 121 -7.47 -4.99 -7.05
N TYR A 122 -7.56 -6.28 -6.70
CA TYR A 122 -6.63 -7.29 -7.21
C TYR A 122 -6.97 -7.78 -8.61
N ARG A 123 -8.25 -7.91 -8.97
CA ARG A 123 -8.64 -8.31 -10.33
C ARG A 123 -8.25 -7.26 -11.36
N ALA A 124 -8.55 -5.99 -11.09
CA ALA A 124 -8.20 -4.89 -11.99
C ALA A 124 -6.68 -4.71 -12.10
N ARG A 125 -5.91 -5.03 -11.06
CA ARG A 125 -4.43 -5.03 -11.10
C ARG A 125 -3.86 -6.01 -12.12
N TRP A 126 -4.57 -7.09 -12.40
CA TRP A 126 -4.12 -8.19 -13.27
C TRP A 126 -4.97 -8.33 -14.54
N ASP A 127 -5.68 -7.27 -14.94
CA ASP A 127 -6.54 -7.23 -16.12
C ASP A 127 -7.71 -8.25 -16.12
N GLU A 128 -8.05 -8.79 -14.94
CA GLU A 128 -9.17 -9.73 -14.72
C GLU A 128 -10.49 -9.01 -14.37
N ALA A 129 -10.46 -7.69 -14.32
CA ALA A 129 -11.65 -6.84 -14.23
C ALA A 129 -11.37 -5.48 -14.88
N ALA A 130 -12.40 -4.87 -15.46
CA ALA A 130 -12.30 -3.51 -15.98
C ALA A 130 -12.01 -2.52 -14.82
N PRO A 131 -11.01 -1.64 -14.95
CA PRO A 131 -10.79 -0.58 -13.97
C PRO A 131 -11.92 0.46 -14.03
N ASP A 132 -12.06 1.26 -12.99
CA ASP A 132 -12.97 2.41 -13.01
C ASP A 132 -12.52 3.40 -14.11
N PRO A 133 -13.37 3.73 -15.09
CA PRO A 133 -13.03 4.68 -16.15
C PRO A 133 -12.57 6.05 -15.64
N ARG A 134 -13.04 6.47 -14.45
CA ARG A 134 -12.64 7.73 -13.80
C ARG A 134 -11.16 7.72 -13.39
N SER A 135 -10.60 6.54 -13.15
CA SER A 135 -9.19 6.36 -12.76
C SER A 135 -8.23 6.23 -13.94
N ALA A 136 -8.74 5.97 -15.15
CA ALA A 136 -7.91 5.65 -16.32
C ALA A 136 -6.88 6.74 -16.66
N ALA A 137 -7.28 8.02 -16.59
CA ALA A 137 -6.39 9.14 -16.86
C ALA A 137 -5.27 9.26 -15.81
N LEU A 138 -5.57 9.02 -14.53
CA LEU A 138 -4.56 9.03 -13.47
C LEU A 138 -3.60 7.86 -13.61
N GLU A 139 -4.12 6.66 -13.86
CA GLU A 139 -3.30 5.46 -14.07
C GLU A 139 -2.37 5.62 -15.29
N GLY A 140 -2.85 6.22 -16.38
CA GLY A 140 -2.02 6.56 -17.54
C GLY A 140 -0.86 7.50 -17.18
N ARG A 141 -1.11 8.51 -16.35
CA ARG A 141 -0.06 9.41 -15.84
C ARG A 141 0.94 8.65 -14.97
N ILE A 142 0.50 7.79 -14.06
CA ILE A 142 1.38 6.98 -13.20
C ILE A 142 2.31 6.08 -14.04
N LYS A 143 1.78 5.43 -15.07
CA LYS A 143 2.57 4.59 -16.00
C LYS A 143 3.56 5.41 -16.84
N ALA A 144 3.22 6.65 -17.19
CA ALA A 144 4.09 7.55 -17.92
C ALA A 144 5.20 8.15 -17.04
N THR A 145 4.90 8.45 -15.77
CA THR A 145 5.86 9.00 -14.80
C THR A 145 6.96 7.98 -14.50
N LYS A 146 8.23 8.40 -14.66
CA LYS A 146 9.39 7.55 -14.34
C LYS A 146 9.98 7.85 -12.97
N GLN A 147 9.97 9.12 -12.58
CA GLN A 147 10.52 9.58 -11.32
C GLN A 147 9.67 10.70 -10.71
N LEU A 148 9.71 10.80 -9.39
CA LEU A 148 9.13 11.89 -8.61
C LEU A 148 10.22 12.72 -7.92
N SER A 149 10.06 14.05 -7.92
CA SER A 149 11.02 15.00 -7.36
C SER A 149 10.65 15.57 -5.99
N LEU A 150 9.44 15.30 -5.49
CA LEU A 150 9.01 15.79 -4.18
C LEU A 150 9.76 15.09 -3.03
N PRO A 151 9.99 15.77 -1.90
CA PRO A 151 10.58 15.15 -0.72
C PRO A 151 9.81 13.91 -0.30
N THR A 152 10.53 12.80 -0.17
CA THR A 152 9.93 11.48 0.09
C THR A 152 10.72 10.70 1.13
N VAL A 153 10.00 10.04 2.05
CA VAL A 153 10.56 8.95 2.86
C VAL A 153 9.89 7.63 2.49
N TYR A 154 10.69 6.60 2.23
CA TYR A 154 10.22 5.22 2.07
C TYR A 154 10.62 4.40 3.30
N VAL A 155 9.66 3.72 3.92
CA VAL A 155 9.88 2.88 5.10
C VAL A 155 9.59 1.42 4.77
N GLN A 156 10.53 0.55 5.09
CA GLN A 156 10.49 -0.89 4.83
C GLN A 156 10.76 -1.66 6.12
N GLY A 157 9.93 -2.67 6.41
CA GLY A 157 10.24 -3.67 7.42
C GLY A 157 11.26 -4.68 6.91
N ALA A 158 12.29 -5.00 7.71
CA ALA A 158 13.34 -5.95 7.33
C ALA A 158 12.86 -7.41 7.24
N VAL A 159 11.75 -7.73 7.91
CA VAL A 159 11.14 -9.07 7.91
C VAL A 159 9.73 -9.06 7.33
N ASP A 160 9.43 -8.09 6.46
CA ASP A 160 8.15 -8.02 5.73
C ASP A 160 7.92 -9.29 4.90
N GLY A 161 6.85 -10.01 5.25
CA GLY A 161 6.54 -11.31 4.65
C GLY A 161 5.96 -11.24 3.24
N VAL A 162 5.39 -10.10 2.84
CA VAL A 162 4.74 -9.91 1.54
C VAL A 162 5.59 -9.12 0.57
N ASN A 163 6.25 -8.05 1.02
CA ASN A 163 7.15 -7.22 0.22
C ASN A 163 8.51 -7.16 0.92
N PRO A 164 9.33 -8.22 0.81
CA PRO A 164 10.62 -8.25 1.48
C PRO A 164 11.56 -7.16 0.92
N PRO A 165 12.66 -6.80 1.60
CA PRO A 165 13.55 -5.72 1.16
C PRO A 165 14.02 -5.83 -0.29
N GLU A 166 14.20 -7.05 -0.81
CA GLU A 166 14.57 -7.30 -2.20
C GLU A 166 13.53 -6.79 -3.20
N ALA A 167 12.24 -6.81 -2.84
CA ALA A 167 11.15 -6.28 -3.68
C ALA A 167 11.18 -4.74 -3.78
N SER A 168 11.92 -4.07 -2.89
CA SER A 168 11.98 -2.62 -2.77
C SER A 168 13.31 -2.02 -3.25
N GLN A 169 14.22 -2.83 -3.81
CA GLN A 169 15.55 -2.40 -4.25
C GLN A 169 15.52 -1.28 -5.30
N GLU A 170 14.51 -1.29 -6.16
CA GLU A 170 14.35 -0.28 -7.22
C GLU A 170 13.62 0.98 -6.75
N VAL A 171 13.06 1.01 -5.53
CA VAL A 171 12.31 2.18 -5.05
C VAL A 171 13.16 3.46 -5.07
N PRO A 172 14.42 3.50 -4.62
CA PRO A 172 15.24 4.71 -4.69
C PRO A 172 15.39 5.27 -6.11
N SER A 173 15.43 4.42 -7.15
CA SER A 173 15.59 4.87 -8.55
C SER A 173 14.36 5.60 -9.10
N LYS A 174 13.22 5.48 -8.41
CA LYS A 174 11.95 6.15 -8.72
C LYS A 174 11.86 7.59 -8.19
N PHE A 175 12.88 8.07 -7.49
CA PHE A 175 12.90 9.42 -6.94
C PHE A 175 14.17 10.17 -7.39
N ASN A 176 14.02 11.43 -7.77
CA ASN A 176 15.13 12.31 -8.16
C ASN A 176 15.19 13.62 -7.35
N GLY A 177 14.39 13.71 -6.29
CA GLY A 177 14.45 14.76 -5.27
C GLY A 177 14.98 14.25 -3.93
N PRO A 178 14.79 15.01 -2.83
CA PRO A 178 15.16 14.57 -1.49
C PRO A 178 14.47 13.26 -1.14
N PHE A 179 15.25 12.21 -0.91
CA PHE A 179 14.75 10.87 -0.67
C PHE A 179 15.48 10.20 0.49
N ALA A 180 14.73 9.54 1.37
CA ALA A 180 15.28 8.71 2.44
C ALA A 180 14.65 7.32 2.41
N PHE A 181 15.48 6.27 2.38
CA PHE A 181 15.06 4.89 2.60
C PHE A 181 15.34 4.51 4.05
N LYS A 182 14.32 4.02 4.76
CA LYS A 182 14.41 3.59 6.17
C LYS A 182 14.08 2.11 6.25
N LEU A 183 15.08 1.29 6.55
CA LEU A 183 14.90 -0.14 6.84
C LEU A 183 14.77 -0.33 8.36
N LEU A 184 13.72 -1.02 8.79
CA LEU A 184 13.42 -1.24 10.21
C LEU A 184 13.67 -2.70 10.59
N ASP A 185 14.64 -2.92 11.47
CA ASP A 185 15.00 -4.25 11.95
C ASP A 185 13.87 -4.88 12.77
N GLY A 186 13.65 -6.19 12.59
CA GLY A 186 12.60 -6.94 13.28
C GLY A 186 11.15 -6.55 12.96
N VAL A 187 10.91 -5.58 12.07
CA VAL A 187 9.58 -5.11 11.68
C VAL A 187 9.10 -5.77 10.40
N GLY A 188 7.85 -6.20 10.39
CA GLY A 188 7.15 -6.77 9.24
C GLY A 188 6.45 -5.73 8.37
N HIS A 189 5.31 -6.13 7.81
CA HIS A 189 4.57 -5.32 6.86
C HIS A 189 3.76 -4.18 7.49
N PHE A 190 3.47 -4.19 8.80
CA PHE A 190 2.58 -3.22 9.46
C PHE A 190 3.35 -2.26 10.40
N PRO A 191 4.35 -1.50 9.92
CA PRO A 191 5.21 -0.69 10.78
C PRO A 191 4.45 0.35 11.61
N THR A 192 3.32 0.86 11.10
CA THR A 192 2.44 1.81 11.82
C THR A 192 1.79 1.22 13.07
N ARG A 193 1.71 -0.12 13.17
CA ARG A 193 1.16 -0.86 14.32
C ARG A 193 2.24 -1.55 15.14
N GLU A 194 3.27 -2.06 14.48
CA GLU A 194 4.37 -2.79 15.11
C GLU A 194 5.29 -1.86 15.90
N VAL A 195 5.62 -0.69 15.34
CA VAL A 195 6.53 0.30 15.96
C VAL A 195 5.98 1.73 15.85
N PRO A 196 4.79 2.01 16.41
CA PRO A 196 4.05 3.25 16.17
C PRO A 196 4.81 4.50 16.60
N ALA A 197 5.52 4.46 17.74
CA ALA A 197 6.31 5.59 18.23
C ALA A 197 7.48 5.95 17.29
N THR A 198 8.16 4.93 16.77
CA THR A 198 9.26 5.07 15.81
C THR A 198 8.76 5.69 14.50
N ILE A 199 7.62 5.21 13.99
CA ILE A 199 7.01 5.77 12.78
C ILE A 199 6.52 7.20 13.00
N ALA A 200 5.86 7.48 14.12
CA ALA A 200 5.40 8.84 14.43
C ALA A 200 6.58 9.84 14.47
N ALA A 201 7.68 9.49 15.14
CA ALA A 201 8.87 10.33 15.19
C ALA A 201 9.46 10.59 13.78
N MET A 202 9.58 9.55 12.95
CA MET A 202 10.05 9.69 11.57
C MET A 202 9.13 10.57 10.72
N LEU A 203 7.81 10.43 10.85
CA LEU A 203 6.85 11.23 10.10
C LEU A 203 6.87 12.71 10.55
N ILE A 204 7.01 12.97 11.84
CA ILE A 204 7.15 14.33 12.37
C ILE A 204 8.43 14.97 11.83
N GLU A 205 9.57 14.27 11.87
CA GLU A 205 10.82 14.75 11.30
C GLU A 205 10.69 15.04 9.81
N HIS A 206 10.08 14.13 9.05
CA HIS A 206 9.95 14.26 7.60
C HIS A 206 8.94 15.34 7.17
N PHE A 207 7.90 15.63 7.95
CA PHE A 207 6.88 16.61 7.59
C PHE A 207 7.07 18.00 8.21
N SER A 208 8.04 18.16 9.10
CA SER A 208 8.51 19.48 9.58
C SER A 208 9.27 20.24 8.50
#